data_AF-A0A1B3WTA1-F1
#
_entry.id   AF-A0A1B3WTA1-F1
#
_cell.length_a   1.000
_cell.length_b   1.000
_cell.length_c   1.000
_cell.angle_alpha   90.00
_cell.angle_beta   90.00
_cell.angle_gamma   90.00
#
_symmetry.space_group_name_H-M   'P 1'
#
loop_
_entity.id
_entity.type
_entity.pdbx_description
1 polymer ?
#
loop_
_entity_poly.entity_id
_entity_poly.type
_entity_poly.pdbx_seq_one_letter_code
_entity_poly.pdbx_strand_id
1 'polypeptide(L)'
;MRRLHKKGYRLLSYPGIALIFGLAFLFSVRSVGAGREVTFRVGPDGDYAAISAALEAIPDDASSVRIRIAPSLLPAERDAELSVPDAPSLERVTFEADLEVGAARRVRVLSVWRIFANGVALTIGPGLEFPNASVFGGSLAADRSLATVLTTELTIAGMVSNVYGGGLALAGGVSIVRGASSVKLAAGGEVIWQLCGGGAAEGTNAYATIGDTDVSVSGRAAYAFAGGAARGGGRSEVVGVSRIALEAEGASSVALFGGGLAEGDASAYRTEDSVVSVAGTAAWVFGGDYAFGRGAAKLSGTASVTILPGASVAELYAGSFATDEGSVAEIASAKIAGSERAERYRPGSVSSKGGFAEDPEIGG
;
A
#
# COMPACT_ATOMS: atom_id res chain seq x y z
N MET A 1 20.35 -6.48 -72.93
CA MET A 1 21.22 -7.66 -72.83
C MET A 1 21.42 -8.01 -71.36
N ARG A 2 21.24 -9.29 -70.98
CA ARG A 2 21.90 -10.12 -69.93
C ARG A 2 22.40 -9.42 -68.64
N ARG A 3 22.25 -9.89 -67.39
CA ARG A 3 21.78 -11.10 -66.65
C ARG A 3 21.82 -10.67 -65.15
N LEU A 4 20.77 -10.79 -64.32
CA LEU A 4 20.50 -11.87 -63.35
C LEU A 4 21.71 -12.66 -62.79
N HIS A 5 21.97 -12.57 -61.46
CA HIS A 5 22.11 -13.66 -60.45
C HIS A 5 22.44 -13.02 -59.07
N LYS A 6 21.59 -13.08 -58.03
CA LYS A 6 21.20 -14.16 -57.09
C LYS A 6 22.21 -14.45 -55.94
N LYS A 7 21.64 -14.35 -54.72
CA LYS A 7 21.99 -14.98 -53.41
C LYS A 7 23.13 -14.30 -52.59
N GLY A 8 23.00 -14.15 -51.26
CA GLY A 8 22.15 -14.91 -50.34
C GLY A 8 21.78 -14.18 -49.04
N TYR A 9 20.64 -14.63 -48.51
CA TYR A 9 20.13 -14.41 -47.16
C TYR A 9 20.99 -15.11 -46.11
N ARG A 10 21.10 -14.49 -44.93
CA ARG A 10 21.17 -15.09 -43.57
C ARG A 10 20.86 -13.94 -42.61
N LEU A 11 19.60 -13.73 -42.19
CA LEU A 11 19.00 -14.35 -41.00
C LEU A 11 20.02 -14.99 -40.05
N LEU A 12 20.32 -14.28 -38.96
CA LEU A 12 20.50 -14.90 -37.66
C LEU A 12 19.58 -14.19 -36.66
N SER A 13 18.60 -14.96 -36.24
CA SER A 13 17.63 -14.77 -35.18
C SER A 13 18.28 -14.78 -33.79
N TYR A 14 17.91 -13.82 -32.93
CA TYR A 14 17.78 -14.06 -31.50
C TYR A 14 16.30 -13.87 -31.14
N PRO A 15 15.54 -14.96 -30.92
CA PRO A 15 14.15 -14.92 -30.52
C PRO A 15 14.02 -14.89 -28.97
N GLY A 16 13.03 -14.16 -28.46
CA GLY A 16 12.63 -14.12 -27.05
C GLY A 16 13.48 -13.14 -26.24
N ILE A 17 13.00 -11.99 -25.77
CA ILE A 17 11.78 -11.74 -25.00
C ILE A 17 11.30 -10.34 -25.39
N ALA A 18 10.41 -10.26 -26.36
CA ALA A 18 9.64 -9.08 -26.66
C ALA A 18 8.32 -9.58 -27.23
N LEU A 19 7.21 -9.03 -26.75
CA LEU A 19 5.83 -9.39 -27.11
C LEU A 19 5.18 -10.54 -26.31
N ILE A 20 4.95 -10.30 -25.02
CA ILE A 20 3.74 -10.77 -24.32
C ILE A 20 3.17 -9.58 -23.53
N PHE A 21 2.69 -8.56 -24.25
CA PHE A 21 1.79 -7.53 -23.73
C PHE A 21 0.68 -7.38 -24.76
N GLY A 22 -0.30 -8.26 -24.67
CA GLY A 22 -1.42 -8.32 -25.61
C GLY A 22 -2.04 -9.71 -25.62
N LEU A 23 -3.28 -9.80 -25.10
CA LEU A 23 -4.13 -10.99 -25.01
C LEU A 23 -3.77 -12.02 -23.93
N ALA A 24 -4.14 -11.69 -22.68
CA ALA A 24 -4.88 -12.60 -21.82
C ALA A 24 -5.88 -11.81 -20.97
N PHE A 25 -6.77 -11.06 -21.64
CA PHE A 25 -8.08 -10.67 -21.11
C PHE A 25 -8.95 -11.95 -21.06
N LEU A 26 -8.57 -12.91 -20.22
CA LEU A 26 -9.46 -13.99 -19.81
C LEU A 26 -10.11 -13.52 -18.53
N PHE A 27 -11.29 -12.94 -18.74
CA PHE A 27 -12.27 -12.57 -17.73
C PHE A 27 -12.36 -13.65 -16.65
N SER A 28 -11.76 -13.37 -15.49
CA SER A 28 -12.36 -13.75 -14.22
C SER A 28 -12.96 -12.47 -13.64
N VAL A 29 -13.90 -11.88 -14.39
CA VAL A 29 -14.83 -10.92 -13.79
C VAL A 29 -15.58 -11.75 -12.75
N ARG A 30 -15.36 -11.47 -11.47
CA ARG A 30 -16.19 -12.01 -10.41
C ARG A 30 -17.63 -11.71 -10.82
N SER A 31 -18.37 -12.77 -11.12
CA SER A 31 -19.78 -12.66 -11.43
C SER A 31 -20.44 -12.10 -10.17
N VAL A 32 -20.94 -10.86 -10.24
CA VAL A 32 -21.83 -10.26 -9.24
C VAL A 32 -23.15 -11.02 -9.28
N GLY A 33 -23.15 -12.26 -8.79
CA GLY A 33 -24.37 -12.92 -8.37
C GLY A 33 -24.85 -12.24 -7.09
N ALA A 34 -26.15 -12.22 -6.84
CA ALA A 34 -26.70 -11.83 -5.55
C ALA A 34 -26.27 -12.84 -4.47
N GLY A 35 -25.00 -12.79 -4.08
CA GLY A 35 -24.43 -13.66 -3.06
C GLY A 35 -25.00 -13.33 -1.70
N ARG A 36 -24.87 -14.29 -0.78
CA ARG A 36 -25.47 -14.19 0.54
C ARG A 36 -24.69 -13.21 1.41
N GLU A 37 -25.39 -12.33 2.10
CA GLU A 37 -24.81 -11.55 3.20
C GLU A 37 -24.82 -12.36 4.49
N VAL A 38 -23.69 -12.41 5.19
CA VAL A 38 -23.53 -13.14 6.45
C VAL A 38 -23.06 -12.19 7.54
N THR A 39 -23.51 -12.41 8.77
CA THR A 39 -23.03 -11.67 9.94
C THR A 39 -22.67 -12.66 11.03
N PHE A 40 -21.47 -12.51 11.59
CA PHE A 40 -20.96 -13.28 12.71
C PHE A 40 -20.71 -12.36 13.91
N ARG A 41 -21.02 -12.83 15.10
CA ARG A 41 -20.66 -12.19 16.37
C ARG A 41 -19.48 -12.94 16.98
N VAL A 42 -18.45 -12.20 17.37
CA VAL A 42 -17.22 -12.76 17.95
C VAL A 42 -17.05 -12.24 19.37
N GLY A 43 -17.01 -13.16 20.33
CA GLY A 43 -16.87 -12.87 21.75
C GLY A 43 -17.45 -13.97 22.65
N PRO A 44 -17.41 -13.79 23.98
CA PRO A 44 -17.85 -14.81 24.95
C PRO A 44 -19.27 -15.36 24.72
N ASP A 45 -20.18 -14.51 24.23
CA ASP A 45 -21.59 -14.85 23.96
C ASP A 45 -21.93 -14.78 22.44
N GLY A 46 -20.89 -14.82 21.58
CA GLY A 46 -21.02 -14.75 20.13
C GLY A 46 -21.20 -16.10 19.45
N ASP A 47 -21.34 -16.08 18.12
CA ASP A 47 -21.35 -17.28 17.27
C ASP A 47 -19.98 -17.99 17.31
N TYR A 48 -18.90 -17.20 17.49
CA TYR A 48 -17.53 -17.69 17.57
C TYR A 48 -16.77 -17.02 18.73
N ALA A 49 -15.85 -17.77 19.34
CA ALA A 49 -15.01 -17.25 20.41
C ALA A 49 -13.80 -16.44 19.93
N ALA A 50 -13.41 -16.56 18.65
CA ALA A 50 -12.23 -15.95 18.05
C ALA A 50 -12.51 -15.45 16.63
N ILE A 51 -11.75 -14.45 16.16
CA ILE A 51 -11.96 -13.86 14.83
C ILE A 51 -11.55 -14.84 13.74
N SER A 52 -10.42 -15.54 13.93
CA SER A 52 -9.94 -16.62 13.05
C SER A 52 -11.00 -17.68 12.79
N ALA A 53 -11.68 -18.15 13.84
CA ALA A 53 -12.76 -19.14 13.70
C ALA A 53 -13.95 -18.62 12.89
N ALA A 54 -14.30 -17.34 13.02
CA ALA A 54 -15.34 -16.72 12.20
C ALA A 54 -14.93 -16.59 10.72
N LEU A 55 -13.65 -16.31 10.44
CA LEU A 55 -13.12 -16.29 9.08
C LEU A 55 -13.10 -17.69 8.44
N GLU A 56 -12.68 -18.71 9.19
CA GLU A 56 -12.68 -20.12 8.74
C GLU A 56 -14.08 -20.65 8.44
N ALA A 57 -15.10 -20.09 9.10
CA ALA A 57 -16.49 -20.49 8.92
C ALA A 57 -17.24 -19.70 7.84
N ILE A 58 -16.55 -18.82 7.09
CA ILE A 58 -17.16 -18.09 5.98
C ILE A 58 -17.68 -19.11 4.95
N PRO A 59 -18.98 -19.08 4.62
CA PRO A 59 -19.54 -20.02 3.66
C PRO A 59 -19.12 -19.72 2.22
N ASP A 60 -18.92 -20.76 1.42
CA ASP A 60 -18.50 -20.65 0.01
C ASP A 60 -19.47 -19.88 -0.91
N ASP A 61 -20.70 -19.63 -0.46
CA ASP A 61 -21.73 -18.87 -1.18
C ASP A 61 -21.88 -17.42 -0.69
N ALA A 62 -21.12 -17.02 0.33
CA ALA A 62 -21.16 -15.66 0.86
C ALA A 62 -20.46 -14.68 -0.10
N SER A 63 -21.10 -13.54 -0.36
CA SER A 63 -20.46 -12.42 -1.08
C SER A 63 -19.99 -11.31 -0.15
N SER A 64 -20.64 -11.16 0.99
CA SER A 64 -20.35 -10.10 1.96
C SER A 64 -20.47 -10.65 3.37
N VAL A 65 -19.44 -10.45 4.19
CA VAL A 65 -19.39 -10.92 5.57
C VAL A 65 -19.13 -9.75 6.52
N ARG A 66 -19.96 -9.63 7.54
CA ARG A 66 -19.73 -8.73 8.68
C ARG A 66 -19.31 -9.53 9.90
N ILE A 67 -18.20 -9.17 10.52
CA ILE A 67 -17.72 -9.76 11.78
C ILE A 67 -17.79 -8.69 12.86
N ARG A 68 -18.77 -8.82 13.77
CA ARG A 68 -19.00 -7.92 14.90
C ARG A 68 -18.23 -8.41 16.11
N ILE A 69 -17.29 -7.61 16.59
CA ILE A 69 -16.34 -8.00 17.64
C ILE A 69 -16.77 -7.37 18.97
N ALA A 70 -17.01 -8.22 19.96
CA ALA A 70 -17.43 -7.80 21.29
C ALA A 70 -16.29 -7.07 22.05
N PRO A 71 -16.63 -6.05 22.87
CA PRO A 71 -15.65 -5.37 23.74
C PRO A 71 -14.96 -6.27 24.77
N SER A 72 -15.54 -7.43 25.05
CA SER A 72 -15.07 -8.44 26.01
C SER A 72 -14.31 -9.60 25.35
N LEU A 73 -13.94 -9.48 24.06
CA LEU A 73 -13.14 -10.49 23.39
C LEU A 73 -11.86 -10.79 24.19
N LEU A 74 -11.69 -12.04 24.58
CA LEU A 74 -10.48 -12.51 25.25
C LEU A 74 -9.38 -12.74 24.20
N PRO A 75 -8.11 -12.45 24.52
CA PRO A 75 -7.00 -12.74 23.61
C PRO A 75 -6.96 -14.21 23.22
N ALA A 76 -6.81 -14.47 21.92
CA ALA A 76 -6.62 -15.81 21.36
C ALA A 76 -5.33 -15.82 20.53
N GLU A 77 -4.42 -16.77 20.78
CA GLU A 77 -3.16 -16.89 20.02
C GLU A 77 -3.40 -17.11 18.52
N ARG A 78 -4.47 -17.83 18.17
CA ARG A 78 -4.86 -18.05 16.77
C ARG A 78 -5.24 -16.76 16.03
N ASP A 79 -5.60 -15.70 16.75
CA ASP A 79 -5.90 -14.40 16.15
C ASP A 79 -4.64 -13.56 15.91
N ALA A 80 -3.44 -14.05 16.26
CA ALA A 80 -2.19 -13.33 15.99
C ALA A 80 -2.02 -12.98 14.51
N GLU A 81 -2.43 -13.88 13.63
CA GLU A 81 -2.38 -13.69 12.18
C GLU A 81 -3.73 -14.10 11.58
N LEU A 82 -4.45 -13.11 11.06
CA LEU A 82 -5.75 -13.30 10.43
C LEU A 82 -5.59 -13.32 8.90
N SER A 83 -6.31 -14.22 8.25
CA SER A 83 -6.30 -14.37 6.80
C SER A 83 -7.74 -14.51 6.30
N VAL A 84 -8.19 -13.58 5.47
CA VAL A 84 -9.50 -13.67 4.82
C VAL A 84 -9.45 -14.79 3.79
N PRO A 85 -10.37 -15.76 3.80
CA PRO A 85 -10.31 -16.89 2.88
C PRO A 85 -10.44 -16.43 1.43
N ASP A 86 -9.68 -17.06 0.55
CA ASP A 86 -9.81 -16.89 -0.90
C ASP A 86 -11.00 -17.72 -1.41
N ALA A 87 -12.21 -17.19 -1.19
CA ALA A 87 -13.45 -17.77 -1.67
C ALA A 87 -13.90 -17.04 -2.95
N PRO A 88 -14.19 -17.75 -4.07
CA PRO A 88 -14.49 -17.11 -5.36
C PRO A 88 -15.66 -16.12 -5.34
N SER A 89 -16.65 -16.34 -4.49
CA SER A 89 -17.83 -15.47 -4.33
C SER A 89 -17.59 -14.29 -3.39
N LEU A 90 -16.58 -14.35 -2.52
CA LEU A 90 -16.41 -13.39 -1.43
C LEU A 90 -15.81 -12.09 -1.94
N GLU A 91 -16.61 -11.04 -1.96
CA GLU A 91 -16.24 -9.72 -2.44
C GLU A 91 -15.76 -8.81 -1.31
N ARG A 92 -16.40 -8.91 -0.13
CA ARG A 92 -16.12 -8.01 0.99
C ARG A 92 -16.17 -8.70 2.36
N VAL A 93 -15.24 -8.32 3.22
CA VAL A 93 -15.29 -8.57 4.66
C VAL A 93 -15.23 -7.25 5.42
N THR A 94 -16.05 -7.10 6.45
CA THR A 94 -16.05 -5.92 7.32
C THR A 94 -15.93 -6.34 8.77
N PHE A 95 -14.92 -5.82 9.47
CA PHE A 95 -14.80 -5.95 10.92
C PHE A 95 -15.42 -4.74 11.59
N GLU A 96 -16.36 -4.96 12.50
CA GLU A 96 -17.12 -3.90 13.17
C GLU A 96 -17.01 -4.08 14.69
N ALA A 97 -16.96 -2.97 15.42
CA ALA A 97 -17.13 -3.02 16.86
C ALA A 97 -18.59 -3.37 17.20
N ASP A 98 -18.80 -4.38 18.04
CA ASP A 98 -20.13 -4.72 18.55
C ASP A 98 -20.51 -3.78 19.70
N LEU A 99 -20.84 -2.54 19.34
CA LEU A 99 -21.19 -1.48 20.25
C LEU A 99 -22.55 -0.89 19.89
N GLU A 100 -23.23 -0.32 20.88
CA GLU A 100 -24.39 0.52 20.62
C GLU A 100 -23.98 1.76 19.83
N VAL A 101 -24.87 2.23 18.95
CA VAL A 101 -24.63 3.41 18.12
C VAL A 101 -24.35 4.62 19.02
N GLY A 102 -23.22 5.29 18.80
CA GLY A 102 -22.82 6.47 19.57
C GLY A 102 -22.10 6.16 20.89
N ALA A 103 -21.81 4.88 21.19
CA ALA A 103 -20.98 4.53 22.33
C ALA A 103 -19.59 5.18 22.22
N ALA A 104 -19.17 5.89 23.26
CA ALA A 104 -17.83 6.48 23.35
C ALA A 104 -16.72 5.43 23.54
N ARG A 105 -17.10 4.19 23.85
CA ARG A 105 -16.17 3.08 24.08
C ARG A 105 -15.60 2.60 22.75
N ARG A 106 -14.36 2.11 22.77
CA ARG A 106 -13.70 1.45 21.65
C ARG A 106 -13.49 -0.03 21.97
N VAL A 107 -13.53 -0.87 20.95
CA VAL A 107 -13.21 -2.31 21.05
C VAL A 107 -11.75 -2.46 20.65
N ARG A 108 -10.90 -2.81 21.62
CA ARG A 108 -9.46 -2.88 21.41
C ARG A 108 -8.99 -4.32 21.43
N VAL A 109 -8.41 -4.77 20.32
CA VAL A 109 -7.96 -6.14 20.10
C VAL A 109 -6.44 -6.15 20.01
N LEU A 110 -5.80 -6.53 21.12
CA LEU A 110 -4.34 -6.46 21.27
C LEU A 110 -3.60 -7.67 20.70
N SER A 111 -4.29 -8.80 20.54
CA SER A 111 -3.68 -10.08 20.14
C SER A 111 -3.34 -10.17 18.65
N VAL A 112 -3.92 -9.32 17.80
CA VAL A 112 -3.74 -9.38 16.34
C VAL A 112 -2.53 -8.58 15.91
N TRP A 113 -1.63 -9.22 15.15
CA TRP A 113 -0.40 -8.62 14.61
C TRP A 113 -0.45 -8.44 13.10
N ARG A 114 -1.13 -9.33 12.38
CA ARG A 114 -1.26 -9.25 10.92
C ARG A 114 -2.65 -9.61 10.47
N ILE A 115 -3.13 -8.90 9.45
CA ILE A 115 -4.41 -9.17 8.79
C ILE A 115 -4.15 -9.16 7.29
N PHE A 116 -4.40 -10.28 6.61
CA PHE A 116 -4.29 -10.42 5.16
C PHE A 116 -5.68 -10.48 4.52
N ALA A 117 -6.00 -9.52 3.67
CA ALA A 117 -7.28 -9.48 2.97
C ALA A 117 -7.30 -10.36 1.71
N ASN A 118 -6.14 -10.80 1.21
CA ASN A 118 -6.02 -11.71 0.07
C ASN A 118 -6.79 -11.25 -1.18
N GLY A 119 -6.86 -9.95 -1.44
CA GLY A 119 -7.56 -9.37 -2.59
C GLY A 119 -9.09 -9.26 -2.41
N VAL A 120 -9.63 -9.65 -1.27
CA VAL A 120 -11.02 -9.35 -0.87
C VAL A 120 -11.07 -7.94 -0.29
N ALA A 121 -12.12 -7.16 -0.60
CA ALA A 121 -12.26 -5.83 -0.03
C ALA A 121 -12.42 -5.93 1.50
N LEU A 122 -11.55 -5.25 2.25
CA LEU A 122 -11.54 -5.31 3.71
C LEU A 122 -11.79 -3.94 4.32
N THR A 123 -12.77 -3.89 5.23
CA THR A 123 -13.05 -2.70 6.03
C THR A 123 -12.77 -2.97 7.51
N ILE A 124 -11.94 -2.13 8.11
CA ILE A 124 -11.81 -2.01 9.58
C ILE A 124 -12.71 -0.86 10.03
N GLY A 125 -13.87 -1.20 10.59
CA GLY A 125 -14.92 -0.25 10.91
C GLY A 125 -14.59 0.69 12.08
N PRO A 126 -15.39 1.77 12.24
CA PRO A 126 -15.21 2.72 13.33
C PRO A 126 -15.41 2.04 14.69
N GLY A 127 -14.73 2.54 15.71
CA GLY A 127 -14.83 1.99 17.06
C GLY A 127 -13.92 0.80 17.33
N LEU A 128 -13.31 0.22 16.29
CA LEU A 128 -12.42 -0.93 16.41
C LEU A 128 -10.95 -0.49 16.38
N GLU A 129 -10.15 -1.07 17.26
CA GLU A 129 -8.74 -0.73 17.42
C GLU A 129 -7.87 -2.00 17.40
N PHE A 130 -6.99 -2.11 16.41
CA PHE A 130 -5.93 -3.12 16.34
C PHE A 130 -4.55 -2.44 16.45
N PRO A 131 -4.14 -1.98 17.64
CA PRO A 131 -2.96 -1.13 17.81
C PRO A 131 -1.64 -1.77 17.40
N ASN A 132 -1.62 -3.11 17.33
CA ASN A 132 -0.44 -3.90 16.98
C ASN A 132 -0.51 -4.46 15.55
N ALA A 133 -1.65 -4.32 14.86
CA ALA A 133 -1.86 -4.99 13.59
C ALA A 133 -1.28 -4.20 12.42
N SER A 134 -0.63 -4.93 11.53
CA SER A 134 -0.37 -4.51 10.16
C SER A 134 -1.41 -5.14 9.24
N VAL A 135 -2.11 -4.32 8.46
CA VAL A 135 -3.16 -4.76 7.53
C VAL A 135 -2.61 -4.75 6.11
N PHE A 136 -2.81 -5.85 5.39
CA PHE A 136 -2.34 -6.06 4.03
C PHE A 136 -3.54 -6.33 3.11
N GLY A 137 -3.63 -5.60 2.00
CA GLY A 137 -4.67 -5.82 0.99
C GLY A 137 -4.47 -7.12 0.21
N GLY A 138 -3.20 -7.49 -0.01
CA GLY A 138 -2.80 -8.70 -0.71
C GLY A 138 -2.48 -9.86 0.23
N SER A 139 -1.78 -10.85 -0.32
CA SER A 139 -1.44 -12.09 0.37
C SER A 139 0.00 -12.14 0.88
N LEU A 140 0.20 -12.95 1.92
CA LEU A 140 1.51 -13.33 2.38
C LEU A 140 2.20 -14.26 1.37
N ALA A 141 3.44 -13.95 1.02
CA ALA A 141 4.36 -14.82 0.31
C ALA A 141 5.64 -14.95 1.14
N ALA A 142 5.99 -16.18 1.53
CA ALA A 142 7.14 -16.47 2.37
C ALA A 142 7.82 -17.75 1.87
N ASP A 143 9.06 -17.99 2.31
CA ASP A 143 9.77 -19.24 2.03
C ASP A 143 9.83 -19.60 0.54
N ARG A 144 10.11 -18.59 -0.30
CA ARG A 144 10.15 -18.70 -1.78
C ARG A 144 8.83 -19.02 -2.44
N SER A 145 7.70 -18.82 -1.76
CA SER A 145 6.39 -18.93 -2.37
C SER A 145 6.07 -17.71 -3.25
N LEU A 146 5.11 -17.91 -4.15
CA LEU A 146 4.50 -16.85 -4.96
C LEU A 146 3.04 -16.71 -4.53
N ALA A 147 2.64 -15.49 -4.19
CA ALA A 147 1.24 -15.14 -3.99
C ALA A 147 0.82 -14.07 -5.01
N THR A 148 -0.38 -14.20 -5.57
CA THR A 148 -0.86 -13.27 -6.59
C THR A 148 -2.34 -13.00 -6.42
N VAL A 149 -2.71 -11.73 -6.41
CA VAL A 149 -4.09 -11.26 -6.42
C VAL A 149 -4.30 -10.27 -7.58
N LEU A 150 -5.55 -10.04 -7.98
CA LEU A 150 -5.86 -9.16 -9.11
C LEU A 150 -5.80 -7.69 -8.71
N THR A 151 -6.57 -7.30 -7.70
CA THR A 151 -6.70 -5.94 -7.16
C THR A 151 -6.89 -6.03 -5.65
N THR A 152 -6.70 -4.92 -4.95
CA THR A 152 -6.94 -4.85 -3.50
C THR A 152 -7.71 -3.58 -3.14
N GLU A 153 -8.54 -3.67 -2.10
CA GLU A 153 -9.30 -2.54 -1.57
C GLU A 153 -9.31 -2.61 -0.04
N LEU A 154 -8.75 -1.59 0.60
CA LEU A 154 -8.75 -1.44 2.06
C LEU A 154 -9.47 -0.15 2.45
N THR A 155 -10.36 -0.24 3.43
CA THR A 155 -10.93 0.93 4.11
C THR A 155 -10.67 0.85 5.61
N ILE A 156 -10.00 1.86 6.16
CA ILE A 156 -9.69 1.97 7.58
C ILE A 156 -10.49 3.13 8.16
N ALA A 157 -11.53 2.82 8.92
CA ALA A 157 -12.34 3.77 9.70
C ALA A 157 -12.12 3.62 11.22
N GLY A 158 -11.46 2.54 11.64
CA GLY A 158 -10.95 2.33 13.01
C GLY A 158 -9.50 2.77 13.16
N MET A 159 -8.79 2.16 14.12
CA MET A 159 -7.36 2.38 14.35
C MET A 159 -6.55 1.11 14.08
N VAL A 160 -5.43 1.23 13.36
CA VAL A 160 -4.46 0.14 13.13
C VAL A 160 -3.03 0.64 13.25
N SER A 161 -2.06 -0.27 13.39
CA SER A 161 -0.64 0.11 13.49
C SER A 161 -0.06 0.53 12.15
N ASN A 162 -0.19 -0.35 11.14
CA ASN A 162 0.31 -0.14 9.79
C ASN A 162 -0.69 -0.62 8.75
N VAL A 163 -0.62 -0.05 7.55
CA VAL A 163 -1.45 -0.43 6.40
C VAL A 163 -0.57 -0.53 5.17
N TYR A 164 -0.79 -1.58 4.38
CA TYR A 164 -0.16 -1.81 3.09
C TYR A 164 -1.24 -2.21 2.09
N GLY A 165 -1.42 -1.45 1.01
CA GLY A 165 -2.39 -1.79 -0.03
C GLY A 165 -2.06 -3.12 -0.74
N GLY A 166 -0.79 -3.52 -0.79
CA GLY A 166 -0.35 -4.82 -1.32
C GLY A 166 -0.32 -5.95 -0.31
N GLY A 167 0.34 -7.04 -0.69
CA GLY A 167 0.66 -8.14 0.22
C GLY A 167 2.00 -7.95 0.95
N LEU A 168 2.40 -8.99 1.68
CA LEU A 168 3.70 -9.07 2.37
C LEU A 168 4.55 -10.16 1.72
N ALA A 169 5.76 -9.81 1.29
CA ALA A 169 6.78 -10.77 0.88
C ALA A 169 7.84 -10.90 1.97
N LEU A 170 8.13 -12.12 2.42
CA LEU A 170 9.19 -12.44 3.38
C LEU A 170 10.25 -13.32 2.73
N ALA A 171 11.52 -13.10 3.07
CA ALA A 171 12.68 -13.96 2.78
C ALA A 171 12.54 -14.88 1.54
N GLY A 172 12.74 -14.31 0.35
CA GLY A 172 12.65 -15.02 -0.93
C GLY A 172 11.25 -15.18 -1.51
N GLY A 173 10.20 -14.85 -0.76
CA GLY A 173 8.81 -14.84 -1.24
C GLY A 173 8.53 -13.71 -2.23
N VAL A 174 7.50 -13.90 -3.05
CA VAL A 174 7.06 -12.93 -4.06
C VAL A 174 5.56 -12.68 -3.92
N SER A 175 5.16 -11.45 -3.64
CA SER A 175 3.75 -11.04 -3.52
C SER A 175 3.39 -10.05 -4.62
N ILE A 176 2.38 -10.39 -5.43
CA ILE A 176 2.01 -9.63 -6.63
C ILE A 176 0.55 -9.19 -6.54
N VAL A 177 0.29 -7.89 -6.72
CA VAL A 177 -1.02 -7.38 -7.13
C VAL A 177 -0.92 -6.99 -8.60
N ARG A 178 -1.63 -7.70 -9.48
CA ARG A 178 -1.46 -7.50 -10.93
C ARG A 178 -1.99 -6.15 -11.42
N GLY A 179 -3.07 -5.68 -10.82
CA GLY A 179 -3.73 -4.41 -11.13
C GLY A 179 -3.43 -3.36 -10.08
N ALA A 180 -4.46 -2.60 -9.72
CA ALA A 180 -4.37 -1.51 -8.76
C ALA A 180 -4.65 -1.94 -7.32
N SER A 181 -4.04 -1.22 -6.37
CA SER A 181 -4.45 -1.17 -4.97
C SER A 181 -5.18 0.14 -4.67
N SER A 182 -6.21 0.07 -3.82
CA SER A 182 -6.92 1.23 -3.27
C SER A 182 -6.90 1.19 -1.74
N VAL A 183 -6.36 2.23 -1.11
CA VAL A 183 -6.33 2.37 0.35
C VAL A 183 -7.04 3.66 0.75
N LYS A 184 -8.11 3.52 1.54
CA LYS A 184 -8.86 4.65 2.08
C LYS A 184 -8.72 4.69 3.60
N LEU A 185 -8.08 5.74 4.12
CA LEU A 185 -8.14 6.09 5.53
C LEU A 185 -9.27 7.09 5.75
N ALA A 186 -10.40 6.60 6.26
CA ALA A 186 -11.63 7.39 6.40
C ALA A 186 -11.52 8.45 7.50
N ALA A 187 -12.44 9.42 7.49
CA ALA A 187 -12.54 10.43 8.54
C ALA A 187 -12.70 9.76 9.92
N GLY A 188 -11.90 10.21 10.88
CA GLY A 188 -11.83 9.61 12.22
C GLY A 188 -11.06 8.29 12.32
N GLY A 189 -10.60 7.72 11.20
CA GLY A 189 -9.68 6.59 11.18
C GLY A 189 -8.24 7.00 11.50
N GLU A 190 -7.45 6.08 12.03
CA GLU A 190 -6.06 6.32 12.43
C GLU A 190 -5.12 5.17 12.04
N VAL A 191 -3.97 5.52 11.46
CA VAL A 191 -2.83 4.63 11.25
C VAL A 191 -1.67 5.16 12.09
N ILE A 192 -1.28 4.41 13.12
CA ILE A 192 -0.34 4.90 14.15
C ILE A 192 1.02 5.23 13.54
N TRP A 193 1.51 4.37 12.62
CA TRP A 193 2.86 4.48 12.07
C TRP A 193 2.86 4.74 10.57
N GLN A 194 2.63 3.71 9.77
CA GLN A 194 2.88 3.78 8.33
C GLN A 194 1.64 3.35 7.54
N LEU A 195 1.17 4.25 6.68
CA LEU A 195 0.22 3.94 5.64
C LEU A 195 0.96 3.92 4.31
N CYS A 196 0.97 2.76 3.64
CA CYS A 196 1.56 2.57 2.31
C CYS A 196 0.48 2.13 1.32
N GLY A 197 0.39 2.79 0.16
CA GLY A 197 -0.47 2.33 -0.94
C GLY A 197 0.01 1.01 -1.56
N GLY A 198 1.31 0.74 -1.47
CA GLY A 198 1.95 -0.43 -2.05
C GLY A 198 2.07 -1.65 -1.13
N GLY A 199 2.88 -2.64 -1.54
CA GLY A 199 3.16 -3.86 -0.78
C GLY A 199 4.44 -3.75 0.06
N ALA A 200 4.59 -4.65 1.03
CA ALA A 200 5.77 -4.74 1.87
C ALA A 200 6.65 -5.92 1.45
N ALA A 201 7.96 -5.73 1.38
CA ALA A 201 8.93 -6.80 1.16
C ALA A 201 10.04 -6.74 2.21
N GLU A 202 10.21 -7.81 2.97
CA GLU A 202 11.14 -7.86 4.10
C GLU A 202 12.08 -9.07 4.01
N GLY A 203 13.38 -8.81 4.03
CA GLY A 203 14.42 -9.83 3.95
C GLY A 203 14.95 -10.06 2.54
N THR A 204 16.14 -10.67 2.47
CA THR A 204 16.85 -10.96 1.23
C THR A 204 15.97 -11.69 0.22
N ASN A 205 15.98 -11.22 -1.03
CA ASN A 205 15.21 -11.77 -2.16
C ASN A 205 13.68 -11.70 -1.99
N ALA A 206 13.14 -11.06 -0.96
CA ALA A 206 11.72 -10.77 -0.91
C ALA A 206 11.35 -9.74 -1.98
N TYR A 207 10.22 -9.93 -2.68
CA TYR A 207 9.76 -9.01 -3.70
C TYR A 207 8.25 -8.78 -3.63
N ALA A 208 7.85 -7.52 -3.52
CA ALA A 208 6.45 -7.09 -3.60
C ALA A 208 6.27 -6.17 -4.81
N THR A 209 5.24 -6.39 -5.63
CA THR A 209 5.00 -5.57 -6.82
C THR A 209 3.52 -5.34 -7.08
N ILE A 210 3.20 -4.14 -7.56
CA ILE A 210 1.84 -3.66 -7.82
C ILE A 210 1.82 -2.87 -9.12
N GLY A 211 0.71 -2.94 -9.86
CA GLY A 211 0.46 -2.09 -11.03
C GLY A 211 0.40 -0.61 -10.66
N ASP A 212 -0.72 -0.16 -10.10
CA ASP A 212 -0.94 1.23 -9.68
C ASP A 212 -1.36 1.29 -8.21
N THR A 213 -1.14 2.44 -7.56
CA THR A 213 -1.68 2.67 -6.20
C THR A 213 -2.54 3.93 -6.16
N ASP A 214 -3.61 3.87 -5.38
CA ASP A 214 -4.45 5.01 -5.04
C ASP A 214 -4.68 5.05 -3.52
N VAL A 215 -4.26 6.15 -2.90
CA VAL A 215 -4.37 6.38 -1.46
C VAL A 215 -5.17 7.64 -1.21
N SER A 216 -6.26 7.54 -0.44
CA SER A 216 -7.01 8.70 0.05
C SER A 216 -6.97 8.73 1.58
N VAL A 217 -6.55 9.87 2.13
CA VAL A 217 -6.37 10.09 3.56
C VAL A 217 -7.30 11.21 4.03
N SER A 218 -8.43 10.84 4.63
CA SER A 218 -9.33 11.74 5.38
C SER A 218 -9.15 11.60 6.90
N GLY A 219 -8.43 10.59 7.37
CA GLY A 219 -8.08 10.37 8.77
C GLY A 219 -6.66 10.83 9.11
N ARG A 220 -6.03 10.16 10.07
CA ARG A 220 -4.69 10.54 10.57
C ARG A 220 -3.66 9.42 10.38
N ALA A 221 -2.51 9.74 9.78
CA ALA A 221 -1.35 8.87 9.74
C ALA A 221 -0.10 9.60 10.22
N ALA A 222 0.86 8.88 10.82
CA ALA A 222 2.16 9.49 11.12
C ALA A 222 3.00 9.67 9.86
N TYR A 223 3.21 8.56 9.13
CA TYR A 223 3.81 8.56 7.81
C TYR A 223 2.80 8.03 6.78
N ALA A 224 2.74 8.70 5.63
CA ALA A 224 1.93 8.27 4.51
C ALA A 224 2.76 8.20 3.23
N PHE A 225 2.70 7.06 2.54
CA PHE A 225 3.42 6.78 1.31
C PHE A 225 2.40 6.34 0.25
N ALA A 226 2.43 6.97 -0.93
CA ALA A 226 1.65 6.44 -2.04
C ALA A 226 2.19 5.06 -2.50
N GLY A 227 3.50 4.85 -2.34
CA GLY A 227 4.22 3.64 -2.72
C GLY A 227 4.18 2.51 -1.70
N GLY A 228 5.06 1.53 -1.90
CA GLY A 228 5.28 0.37 -1.03
C GLY A 228 6.45 0.54 -0.05
N ALA A 229 6.79 -0.54 0.66
CA ALA A 229 7.92 -0.56 1.61
C ALA A 229 8.86 -1.74 1.36
N ALA A 230 10.16 -1.49 1.36
CA ALA A 230 11.21 -2.49 1.25
C ALA A 230 12.10 -2.43 2.50
N ARG A 231 12.31 -3.58 3.17
CA ARG A 231 13.09 -3.68 4.41
C ARG A 231 14.08 -4.83 4.40
N GLY A 232 15.23 -4.65 5.07
CA GLY A 232 16.21 -5.70 5.32
C GLY A 232 16.64 -6.52 4.09
N GLY A 233 16.85 -5.87 2.94
CA GLY A 233 17.24 -6.54 1.69
C GLY A 233 16.07 -6.94 0.78
N GLY A 234 14.85 -6.55 1.15
CA GLY A 234 13.65 -6.74 0.34
C GLY A 234 13.55 -5.74 -0.82
N ARG A 235 12.66 -6.01 -1.77
CA ARG A 235 12.40 -5.16 -2.93
C ARG A 235 10.92 -4.88 -3.07
N SER A 236 10.52 -3.62 -3.16
CA SER A 236 9.12 -3.24 -3.38
C SER A 236 9.01 -2.29 -4.57
N GLU A 237 7.98 -2.45 -5.38
CA GLU A 237 7.83 -1.72 -6.64
C GLU A 237 6.38 -1.38 -6.94
N VAL A 238 6.15 -0.16 -7.42
CA VAL A 238 4.93 0.24 -8.12
C VAL A 238 5.32 0.45 -9.58
N VAL A 239 4.78 -0.37 -10.47
CA VAL A 239 5.19 -0.40 -11.89
C VAL A 239 4.61 0.76 -12.68
N GLY A 240 3.39 1.17 -12.33
CA GLY A 240 2.69 2.31 -12.89
C GLY A 240 2.84 3.53 -11.99
N VAL A 241 1.72 4.15 -11.66
CA VAL A 241 1.72 5.43 -10.94
C VAL A 241 1.32 5.24 -9.49
N SER A 242 2.08 5.87 -8.59
CA SER A 242 1.70 5.97 -7.18
C SER A 242 0.93 7.27 -6.90
N ARG A 243 -0.29 7.17 -6.36
CA ARG A 243 -1.14 8.34 -6.07
C ARG A 243 -1.48 8.43 -4.59
N ILE A 244 -1.37 9.64 -4.04
CA ILE A 244 -1.85 9.94 -2.70
C ILE A 244 -2.57 11.29 -2.64
N ALA A 245 -3.78 11.29 -2.09
CA ALA A 245 -4.57 12.46 -1.79
C ALA A 245 -4.72 12.60 -0.27
N LEU A 246 -4.20 13.69 0.29
CA LEU A 246 -4.47 14.11 1.65
C LEU A 246 -5.69 15.04 1.63
N GLU A 247 -6.86 14.50 1.98
CA GLU A 247 -8.15 15.20 1.94
C GLU A 247 -8.22 16.33 2.98
N ALA A 248 -9.21 17.20 2.89
CA ALA A 248 -9.32 18.40 3.73
C ALA A 248 -9.29 18.13 5.25
N GLU A 249 -9.88 17.01 5.70
CA GLU A 249 -9.86 16.58 7.11
C GLU A 249 -8.66 15.68 7.44
N GLY A 250 -7.91 15.27 6.43
CA GLY A 250 -6.77 14.36 6.55
C GLY A 250 -5.55 15.02 7.15
N ALA A 251 -4.77 14.23 7.91
CA ALA A 251 -3.49 14.68 8.43
C ALA A 251 -2.36 13.64 8.30
N SER A 252 -1.18 14.12 7.91
CA SER A 252 0.10 13.43 8.04
C SER A 252 0.96 14.16 9.07
N SER A 253 1.14 13.57 10.25
CA SER A 253 1.78 14.27 11.37
C SER A 253 3.31 14.32 11.30
N VAL A 254 3.94 13.45 10.51
CA VAL A 254 5.41 13.46 10.32
C VAL A 254 5.77 13.77 8.89
N ALA A 255 5.43 12.91 7.94
CA ALA A 255 5.79 13.13 6.54
C ALA A 255 4.88 12.36 5.57
N LEU A 256 4.59 13.00 4.45
CA LEU A 256 3.90 12.43 3.31
C LEU A 256 4.87 12.32 2.12
N PHE A 257 4.86 11.18 1.44
CA PHE A 257 5.70 10.90 0.29
C PHE A 257 4.86 10.45 -0.91
N GLY A 258 5.11 11.03 -2.08
CA GLY A 258 4.53 10.56 -3.34
C GLY A 258 5.10 9.22 -3.79
N GLY A 259 6.29 8.86 -3.32
CA GLY A 259 6.92 7.58 -3.53
C GLY A 259 6.70 6.57 -2.42
N GLY A 260 7.64 5.63 -2.29
CA GLY A 260 7.66 4.58 -1.26
C GLY A 260 8.86 4.68 -0.33
N LEU A 261 9.11 3.60 0.39
CA LEU A 261 10.14 3.51 1.43
C LEU A 261 11.15 2.39 1.13
N ALA A 262 12.44 2.68 1.26
CA ALA A 262 13.51 1.70 1.37
C ALA A 262 14.29 1.85 2.69
N GLU A 263 14.28 0.80 3.52
CA GLU A 263 14.90 0.78 4.83
C GLU A 263 15.88 -0.38 4.98
N GLY A 264 17.12 -0.10 5.35
CA GLY A 264 18.11 -1.14 5.64
C GLY A 264 18.94 -1.54 4.42
N ASP A 265 20.07 -2.19 4.71
CA ASP A 265 21.02 -2.69 3.73
C ASP A 265 20.36 -3.48 2.60
N ALA A 266 20.71 -3.14 1.35
CA ALA A 266 20.26 -3.79 0.13
C ALA A 266 18.74 -3.74 -0.12
N SER A 267 17.97 -3.01 0.69
CA SER A 267 16.57 -2.75 0.43
C SER A 267 16.41 -1.81 -0.75
N ALA A 268 15.48 -2.12 -1.65
CA ALA A 268 15.23 -1.30 -2.83
C ALA A 268 13.75 -1.00 -3.04
N TYR A 269 13.42 0.28 -3.21
CA TYR A 269 12.10 0.72 -3.64
C TYR A 269 12.17 1.38 -5.04
N ARG A 270 11.14 1.16 -5.86
CA ARG A 270 11.02 1.79 -7.18
C ARG A 270 9.59 2.21 -7.48
N THR A 271 9.46 3.36 -8.13
CA THR A 271 8.20 3.82 -8.74
C THR A 271 8.49 4.53 -10.06
N GLU A 272 7.56 4.46 -11.01
CA GLU A 272 7.66 5.19 -12.28
C GLU A 272 7.32 6.67 -12.04
N ASP A 273 6.06 6.98 -11.79
CA ASP A 273 5.56 8.34 -11.54
C ASP A 273 4.90 8.43 -10.16
N SER A 274 4.85 9.64 -9.60
CA SER A 274 4.05 9.93 -8.41
C SER A 274 3.11 11.12 -8.61
N VAL A 275 1.94 11.05 -7.95
CA VAL A 275 0.98 12.14 -7.87
C VAL A 275 0.58 12.36 -6.42
N VAL A 276 0.82 13.58 -5.93
CA VAL A 276 0.48 14.02 -4.59
C VAL A 276 -0.51 15.18 -4.68
N SER A 277 -1.63 15.07 -3.99
CA SER A 277 -2.58 16.16 -3.81
C SER A 277 -2.81 16.40 -2.33
N VAL A 278 -2.71 17.66 -1.89
CA VAL A 278 -2.85 18.02 -0.47
C VAL A 278 -3.90 19.11 -0.29
N ALA A 279 -5.01 18.75 0.34
CA ALA A 279 -6.03 19.66 0.87
C ALA A 279 -6.02 19.74 2.40
N GLY A 280 -5.42 18.74 3.08
CA GLY A 280 -5.37 18.64 4.54
C GLY A 280 -4.13 19.24 5.18
N THR A 281 -3.70 18.64 6.31
CA THR A 281 -2.55 19.09 7.09
C THR A 281 -1.37 18.12 6.99
N ALA A 282 -0.22 18.58 6.52
CA ALA A 282 1.01 17.78 6.50
C ALA A 282 2.17 18.54 7.14
N ALA A 283 2.92 17.87 8.02
CA ALA A 283 4.18 18.44 8.51
C ALA A 283 5.18 18.59 7.35
N TRP A 284 5.64 17.48 6.79
CA TRP A 284 6.49 17.48 5.60
C TRP A 284 5.80 16.79 4.42
N VAL A 285 6.00 17.32 3.22
CA VAL A 285 5.55 16.74 1.96
C VAL A 285 6.74 16.59 1.02
N PHE A 286 6.93 15.39 0.49
CA PHE A 286 7.94 15.06 -0.51
C PHE A 286 7.25 14.52 -1.77
N GLY A 287 7.65 15.01 -2.94
CA GLY A 287 7.19 14.45 -4.21
C GLY A 287 7.73 13.03 -4.45
N GLY A 288 8.95 12.77 -4.00
CA GLY A 288 9.66 11.52 -4.23
C GLY A 288 9.58 10.51 -3.08
N ASP A 289 10.62 9.68 -3.00
CA ASP A 289 10.73 8.54 -2.10
C ASP A 289 11.44 8.87 -0.79
N TYR A 290 11.45 7.89 0.14
CA TYR A 290 12.26 7.92 1.35
C TYR A 290 13.23 6.74 1.41
N ALA A 291 14.51 7.02 1.69
CA ALA A 291 15.54 6.00 1.90
C ALA A 291 16.32 6.23 3.20
N PHE A 292 16.47 5.20 4.02
CA PHE A 292 17.32 5.25 5.22
C PHE A 292 17.97 3.91 5.56
N GLY A 293 18.99 3.96 6.42
CA GLY A 293 19.71 2.76 6.86
C GLY A 293 20.37 1.99 5.71
N ARG A 294 20.92 2.67 4.70
CA ARG A 294 21.50 2.10 3.47
C ARG A 294 20.50 1.48 2.48
N GLY A 295 19.23 1.88 2.59
CA GLY A 295 18.22 1.62 1.57
C GLY A 295 18.45 2.45 0.30
N ALA A 296 17.93 1.98 -0.82
CA ALA A 296 17.95 2.68 -2.10
C ALA A 296 16.54 2.85 -2.66
N ALA A 297 16.13 4.07 -2.96
CA ALA A 297 14.85 4.37 -3.58
C ALA A 297 15.03 5.16 -4.87
N LYS A 298 14.17 4.91 -5.85
CA LYS A 298 14.22 5.57 -7.16
C LYS A 298 12.84 5.83 -7.72
N LEU A 299 12.56 7.11 -7.98
CA LEU A 299 11.45 7.58 -8.80
C LEU A 299 11.99 7.90 -10.20
N SER A 300 11.65 7.08 -11.19
CA SER A 300 12.29 7.16 -12.51
C SER A 300 11.67 8.22 -13.44
N GLY A 301 10.42 8.62 -13.17
CA GLY A 301 9.64 9.57 -13.95
C GLY A 301 9.44 10.91 -13.25
N THR A 302 8.20 11.38 -13.19
CA THR A 302 7.86 12.70 -12.65
C THR A 302 7.12 12.58 -11.33
N ALA A 303 7.56 13.34 -10.33
CA ALA A 303 6.75 13.63 -9.15
C ALA A 303 5.87 14.86 -9.39
N SER A 304 4.56 14.70 -9.36
CA SER A 304 3.60 15.80 -9.49
C SER A 304 2.97 16.12 -8.14
N VAL A 305 3.24 17.30 -7.58
CA VAL A 305 2.68 17.72 -6.28
C VAL A 305 1.77 18.93 -6.47
N THR A 306 0.55 18.84 -5.94
CA THR A 306 -0.42 19.94 -5.93
C THR A 306 -0.85 20.26 -4.50
N ILE A 307 -0.59 21.49 -4.06
CA ILE A 307 -1.10 22.01 -2.79
C ILE A 307 -2.38 22.82 -3.05
N LEU A 308 -3.51 22.31 -2.57
CA LEU A 308 -4.84 22.84 -2.82
C LEU A 308 -5.19 24.00 -1.87
N PRO A 309 -6.18 24.83 -2.21
CA PRO A 309 -6.68 25.87 -1.31
C PRO A 309 -7.14 25.29 0.03
N GLY A 310 -6.71 25.92 1.13
CA GLY A 310 -7.08 25.49 2.50
C GLY A 310 -6.11 24.49 3.13
N ALA A 311 -5.14 23.95 2.38
CA ALA A 311 -4.10 23.09 2.92
C ALA A 311 -3.18 23.81 3.91
N SER A 312 -2.67 23.06 4.88
CA SER A 312 -1.63 23.50 5.81
C SER A 312 -0.40 22.61 5.68
N VAL A 313 0.66 23.12 5.07
CA VAL A 313 1.90 22.38 4.83
C VAL A 313 3.08 23.14 5.42
N ALA A 314 3.77 22.56 6.40
CA ALA A 314 4.89 23.26 7.03
C ALA A 314 6.12 23.27 6.10
N GLU A 315 6.52 22.12 5.55
CA GLU A 315 7.62 22.06 4.58
C GLU A 315 7.27 21.21 3.36
N LEU A 316 7.47 21.78 2.18
CA LEU A 316 7.30 21.14 0.89
C LEU A 316 8.64 20.96 0.19
N TYR A 317 8.89 19.74 -0.26
CA TYR A 317 10.06 19.32 -1.02
C TYR A 317 9.62 18.69 -2.34
N ALA A 318 10.14 19.18 -3.45
CA ALA A 318 9.84 18.59 -4.75
C ALA A 318 10.50 17.21 -4.93
N GLY A 319 11.64 17.01 -4.28
CA GLY A 319 12.48 15.82 -4.40
C GLY A 319 12.15 14.69 -3.41
N SER A 320 13.13 13.81 -3.26
CA SER A 320 13.13 12.66 -2.34
C SER A 320 13.90 12.97 -1.05
N PHE A 321 13.86 12.07 -0.07
CA PHE A 321 14.63 12.18 1.17
C PHE A 321 15.53 10.96 1.38
N ALA A 322 16.82 11.19 1.67
CA ALA A 322 17.76 10.16 2.11
C ALA A 322 18.44 10.51 3.45
N THR A 323 18.57 9.53 4.35
CA THR A 323 19.30 9.71 5.62
C THR A 323 20.37 8.67 5.82
N ASP A 324 21.47 9.08 6.46
CA ASP A 324 22.58 8.22 6.87
C ASP A 324 23.45 7.73 5.69
N GLU A 325 24.73 7.49 5.97
CA GLU A 325 25.72 7.09 4.97
C GLU A 325 25.29 5.81 4.23
N GLY A 326 25.35 5.86 2.90
CA GLY A 326 24.98 4.74 2.03
C GLY A 326 23.50 4.64 1.67
N SER A 327 22.62 5.46 2.25
CA SER A 327 21.25 5.59 1.77
C SER A 327 21.18 6.46 0.53
N VAL A 328 20.37 6.05 -0.44
CA VAL A 328 20.28 6.68 -1.76
C VAL A 328 18.82 6.92 -2.11
N ALA A 329 18.47 8.15 -2.48
CA ALA A 329 17.16 8.47 -3.04
C ALA A 329 17.31 9.25 -4.35
N GLU A 330 16.88 8.67 -5.45
CA GLU A 330 16.96 9.26 -6.79
C GLU A 330 15.57 9.68 -7.27
N ILE A 331 15.51 10.80 -7.98
CA ILE A 331 14.30 11.31 -8.62
C ILE A 331 14.66 12.01 -9.92
N ALA A 332 14.01 11.64 -11.02
CA ALA A 332 14.32 12.23 -12.32
C ALA A 332 13.79 13.66 -12.46
N SER A 333 12.50 13.89 -12.19
CA SER A 333 11.90 15.21 -12.35
C SER A 333 10.74 15.46 -11.40
N ALA A 334 10.40 16.74 -11.21
CA ALA A 334 9.27 17.15 -10.39
C ALA A 334 8.51 18.34 -10.99
N LYS A 335 7.19 18.37 -10.76
CA LYS A 335 6.26 19.44 -11.12
C LYS A 335 5.47 19.83 -9.88
N ILE A 336 5.51 21.11 -9.52
CA ILE A 336 4.91 21.62 -8.28
C ILE A 336 3.89 22.71 -8.61
N ALA A 337 2.66 22.54 -8.11
CA ALA A 337 1.61 23.54 -8.19
C ALA A 337 1.15 23.96 -6.77
N GLY A 338 0.96 25.26 -6.57
CA GLY A 338 0.45 25.81 -5.32
C GLY A 338 1.47 25.90 -4.17
N SER A 339 2.77 25.86 -4.47
CA SER A 339 3.85 25.90 -3.47
C SER A 339 3.80 27.12 -2.54
N GLU A 340 3.21 28.23 -2.97
CA GLU A 340 3.00 29.43 -2.16
C GLU A 340 2.10 29.22 -0.93
N ARG A 341 1.44 28.05 -0.84
CA ARG A 341 0.61 27.64 0.30
C ARG A 341 1.39 26.86 1.37
N ALA A 342 2.63 26.47 1.11
CA ALA A 342 3.50 25.89 2.12
C ALA A 342 4.22 26.99 2.89
N GLU A 343 4.46 26.80 4.19
CA GLU A 343 5.24 27.76 5.00
C GLU A 343 6.69 27.85 4.50
N ARG A 344 7.24 26.71 4.06
CA ARG A 344 8.55 26.62 3.42
C ARG A 344 8.49 25.71 2.21
N TYR A 345 9.07 26.16 1.10
CA TYR A 345 9.23 25.37 -0.10
C TYR A 345 10.70 25.25 -0.47
N ARG A 346 11.14 24.02 -0.78
CA ARG A 346 12.46 23.75 -1.38
C ARG A 346 12.28 22.92 -2.65
N PRO A 347 12.85 23.36 -3.78
CA PRO A 347 12.73 22.64 -5.06
C PRO A 347 13.63 21.40 -5.13
N GLY A 348 14.53 21.20 -4.16
CA GLY A 348 15.46 20.08 -4.16
C GLY A 348 14.97 18.87 -3.36
N SER A 349 15.78 17.82 -3.44
CA SER A 349 15.75 16.69 -2.52
C SER A 349 16.40 17.06 -1.18
N VAL A 350 16.24 16.19 -0.19
CA VAL A 350 16.86 16.35 1.13
C VAL A 350 17.83 15.21 1.38
N SER A 351 19.01 15.54 1.87
CA SER A 351 19.98 14.60 2.39
C SER A 351 20.35 14.94 3.83
N SER A 352 20.48 13.95 4.70
CA SER A 352 21.02 14.16 6.05
C SER A 352 21.97 13.04 6.47
N LYS A 353 22.87 13.33 7.43
CA LYS A 353 23.78 12.35 8.05
C LYS A 353 24.63 11.53 7.05
N GLY A 354 24.95 12.10 5.88
CA GLY A 354 25.73 11.43 4.85
C GLY A 354 24.94 10.63 3.82
N GLY A 355 23.61 10.68 3.86
CA GLY A 355 22.76 10.14 2.78
C GLY A 355 22.96 10.92 1.48
N PHE A 356 22.66 10.26 0.36
CA PHE A 356 22.69 10.87 -0.97
C PHE A 356 21.27 11.00 -1.50
N ALA A 357 20.89 12.21 -1.90
CA ALA A 357 19.63 12.44 -2.59
C ALA A 357 19.87 13.29 -3.84
N GLU A 358 19.37 12.84 -4.98
CA GLU A 358 19.52 13.55 -6.26
C GLU A 358 18.44 14.64 -6.37
N ASP A 359 18.82 15.86 -6.76
CA ASP A 359 17.86 16.93 -7.01
C ASP A 359 17.09 16.68 -8.32
N PRO A 360 15.76 16.83 -8.34
CA PRO A 360 14.97 16.63 -9.55
C PRO A 360 15.16 17.75 -10.57
N GLU A 361 15.00 17.43 -11.85
CA GLU A 361 14.72 18.45 -12.85
C GLU A 361 13.32 19.07 -12.59
N ILE A 362 13.26 20.40 -12.42
CA ILE A 362 12.00 21.09 -12.17
C ILE A 362 11.31 21.48 -13.48
N GLY A 363 10.18 20.82 -13.75
CA GLY A 363 9.27 21.15 -14.85
C GLY A 363 8.25 22.21 -14.42
N GLY A 364 8.01 23.17 -15.32
CA GLY A 364 6.94 24.18 -15.19
C GLY A 364 5.56 23.66 -15.58
#